data_AF-A0AA97BQE7-F1
#
_entry.id   AF-A0AA97BQE7-F1
#
_cell.length_a   1.000
_cell.length_b   1.000
_cell.length_c   1.000
_cell.angle_alpha   90.00
_cell.angle_beta   90.00
_cell.angle_gamma   90.00
#
_symmetry.space_group_name_H-M   'P 1'
#
loop_
_entity.id
_entity.type
_entity.pdbx_description
1 polymer ?
#
loop_
_entity_poly.entity_id
_entity_poly.type
_entity_poly.pdbx_seq_one_letter_code
_entity_poly.pdbx_strand_id
1 'polypeptide(L)'
;MVGTVVAELDVHSQRNCYFFTPEQMEKLQKEVAVSTVLEPGVYTLKIKSGTFSYRGLSGHSGEPLVLLWIYGGPFTNRDTGVSVGATWVSLNGYEDAVTLEVKGQTTVSAFFFDTYLEDNTGELFLTVAKH
;
A
#
# COMPACT_ATOMS: atom_id res chain seq x y z
N MET A 1 -31.59 -2.92 -2.87
CA MET A 1 -31.82 -1.48 -3.12
C MET A 1 -30.93 -1.08 -4.28
N VAL A 2 -31.49 -0.48 -5.33
CA VAL A 2 -30.68 0.14 -6.39
C VAL A 2 -30.25 1.50 -5.87
N GLY A 3 -28.95 1.72 -5.71
CA GLY A 3 -28.42 2.99 -5.23
C GLY A 3 -28.74 4.12 -6.21
N THR A 4 -29.00 5.33 -5.71
CA THR A 4 -29.11 6.52 -6.54
C THR A 4 -27.71 7.02 -6.88
N VAL A 5 -27.41 7.17 -8.17
CA VAL A 5 -26.16 7.78 -8.63
C VAL A 5 -26.19 9.28 -8.29
N VAL A 6 -25.20 9.75 -7.53
CA VAL A 6 -25.07 11.17 -7.13
C VAL A 6 -24.24 11.97 -8.13
N ALA A 7 -23.14 11.39 -8.63
CA ALA A 7 -22.24 12.00 -9.60
C ALA A 7 -21.39 10.95 -10.32
N GLU A 8 -20.86 11.31 -11.48
CA GLU A 8 -19.82 10.59 -12.21
C GLU A 8 -18.61 11.53 -12.36
N LEU A 9 -17.40 11.04 -12.05
CA LEU A 9 -16.19 11.86 -12.01
C LEU A 9 -15.11 11.25 -12.89
N ASP A 10 -14.51 12.06 -13.75
CA ASP A 10 -13.32 11.70 -14.52
C ASP A 10 -12.04 11.98 -13.72
N VAL A 11 -11.20 10.98 -13.53
CA VAL A 11 -9.90 11.11 -12.84
C VAL A 11 -8.78 10.98 -13.87
N HIS A 12 -8.13 12.10 -14.19
CA HIS A 12 -7.11 12.18 -15.23
C HIS A 12 -5.69 12.02 -14.64
N SER A 13 -4.94 11.02 -15.12
CA SER A 13 -3.63 10.61 -14.57
C SER A 13 -2.55 11.71 -14.53
N GLN A 14 -2.69 12.77 -15.33
CA GLN A 14 -1.76 13.93 -15.29
C GLN A 14 -2.29 15.13 -14.50
N ARG A 15 -3.61 15.33 -14.45
CA ARG A 15 -4.21 16.55 -13.85
C ARG A 15 -4.66 16.32 -12.41
N ASN A 16 -4.95 15.07 -12.07
CA ASN A 16 -5.43 14.63 -10.76
C ASN A 16 -4.41 13.67 -10.12
N CYS A 17 -3.12 13.97 -10.25
CA CYS A 17 -2.04 13.14 -9.72
C CYS A 17 -1.13 13.97 -8.81
N TYR A 18 -0.90 13.48 -7.60
CA TYR A 18 0.15 14.02 -6.74
C TYR A 18 1.50 13.47 -7.22
N PHE A 19 2.39 14.36 -7.65
CA PHE A 19 3.70 13.99 -8.15
C PHE A 19 4.72 13.91 -7.02
N PHE A 20 5.35 12.74 -6.85
CA PHE A 20 6.50 12.58 -5.96
C PHE A 20 7.79 12.93 -6.70
N THR A 21 8.59 13.84 -6.13
CA THR A 21 9.92 14.13 -6.68
C THR A 21 10.86 12.94 -6.49
N PRO A 22 11.95 12.84 -7.28
CA PRO A 22 12.95 11.79 -7.10
C PRO A 22 13.51 11.73 -5.66
N GLU A 23 13.73 12.88 -5.03
CA GLU A 23 14.23 12.98 -3.66
C GLU A 23 13.20 12.46 -2.64
N GLN A 24 11.91 12.76 -2.85
CA GLN A 24 10.84 12.22 -2.01
C GLN A 24 10.73 10.70 -2.15
N MET A 25 10.85 10.19 -3.38
CA MET A 25 10.84 8.75 -3.63
C MET A 25 12.07 8.05 -3.04
N GLU A 26 13.25 8.65 -3.14
CA GLU A 26 14.48 8.13 -2.53
C GLU A 26 14.34 8.07 -1.01
N LYS A 27 13.89 9.15 -0.39
CA LYS A 27 13.63 9.20 1.06
C LYS A 27 12.60 8.15 1.48
N LEU A 28 11.50 8.02 0.73
CA LEU A 28 10.49 6.99 1.01
C LEU A 28 11.10 5.59 1.03
N GLN A 29 11.88 5.24 0.01
CA GLN A 29 12.45 3.90 -0.17
C GLN A 29 13.60 3.60 0.80
N LYS A 30 14.41 4.60 1.17
CA LYS A 30 15.65 4.38 1.95
C LYS A 30 15.51 4.70 3.42
N GLU A 31 14.60 5.59 3.81
CA GLU A 31 14.53 6.14 5.17
C GLU A 31 13.18 5.91 5.86
N VAL A 32 12.07 5.92 5.12
CA VAL A 32 10.72 5.91 5.71
C VAL A 32 10.10 4.52 5.73
N ALA A 33 10.13 3.82 4.59
CA ALA A 33 9.42 2.56 4.45
C ALA A 33 10.19 1.38 5.08
N VAL A 34 9.45 0.47 5.70
CA VAL A 34 9.96 -0.88 5.98
C VAL A 34 9.84 -1.72 4.72
N SER A 35 10.94 -2.37 4.30
CA SER A 35 11.01 -3.01 3.00
C SER A 35 11.53 -4.44 3.05
N THR A 36 11.13 -5.25 2.07
CA THR A 36 11.67 -6.59 1.84
C THR A 36 11.79 -6.88 0.34
N VAL A 37 12.72 -7.75 -0.03
CA VAL A 37 12.95 -8.16 -1.43
C VAL A 37 12.37 -9.55 -1.65
N LEU A 38 11.60 -9.69 -2.73
CA LEU A 38 10.97 -10.92 -3.16
C LEU A 38 11.68 -11.47 -4.39
N GLU A 39 12.14 -12.71 -4.27
CA GLU A 39 12.58 -13.52 -5.40
C GLU A 39 11.38 -14.13 -6.13
N PRO A 40 11.53 -14.65 -7.36
CA PRO A 40 10.43 -15.25 -8.11
C PRO A 40 9.61 -16.27 -7.29
N GLY A 41 8.29 -16.21 -7.44
CA GLY A 41 7.33 -17.00 -6.68
C GLY A 41 5.98 -16.31 -6.50
N VAL A 42 5.05 -16.98 -5.83
CA VAL A 42 3.73 -16.42 -5.52
C VAL A 42 3.71 -15.97 -4.07
N TYR A 43 3.25 -14.75 -3.82
CA TYR A 43 3.22 -14.17 -2.48
C TYR A 43 1.85 -13.59 -2.16
N THR A 44 1.47 -13.71 -0.88
CA THR A 44 0.32 -13.02 -0.30
C THR A 44 0.80 -12.00 0.72
N LEU A 45 0.38 -10.74 0.57
CA LEU A 45 0.69 -9.65 1.48
C LEU A 45 -0.59 -9.22 2.21
N LYS A 46 -0.56 -9.16 3.53
CA LYS A 46 -1.75 -8.88 4.37
C LYS A 46 -1.37 -8.20 5.68
N ILE A 47 -2.26 -7.36 6.22
CA ILE A 47 -2.14 -6.86 7.60
C ILE A 47 -2.48 -8.00 8.56
N LYS A 48 -1.51 -8.38 9.41
CA LYS A 48 -1.68 -9.44 10.40
C LYS A 48 -2.42 -8.97 11.64
N SER A 49 -1.99 -7.83 12.18
CA SER A 49 -2.42 -7.32 13.48
C SER A 49 -1.88 -5.91 13.70
N GLY A 50 -2.23 -5.32 14.84
CA GLY A 50 -1.76 -4.01 15.28
C GLY A 50 -2.90 -3.00 15.30
N THR A 51 -2.56 -1.72 15.40
CA THR A 51 -3.52 -0.62 15.30
C THR A 51 -2.81 0.59 14.73
N PHE A 52 -3.50 1.38 13.92
CA PHE A 52 -3.00 2.65 13.44
C PHE A 52 -4.14 3.67 13.48
N SER A 53 -3.86 4.91 13.89
CA SER A 53 -4.84 6.00 13.91
C SER A 53 -4.22 7.31 13.47
N TYR A 54 -4.83 7.94 12.46
CA TYR A 54 -4.66 9.37 12.18
C TYR A 54 -5.37 10.18 13.26
N ARG A 55 -4.78 11.30 13.72
CA ARG A 55 -5.43 12.24 14.65
C ARG A 55 -6.03 11.56 15.86
N GLY A 56 -5.24 10.80 16.64
CA GLY A 56 -5.69 9.94 17.74
C GLY A 56 -6.85 10.51 18.57
N LEU A 57 -8.09 10.28 18.14
CA LEU A 57 -9.29 10.70 18.85
C LEU A 57 -9.46 9.70 19.98
N SER A 58 -9.24 10.15 21.21
CA SER A 58 -9.36 9.32 22.40
C SER A 58 -10.65 8.50 22.37
N GLY A 59 -10.53 7.17 22.42
CA GLY A 59 -11.66 6.24 22.53
C GLY A 59 -12.13 5.57 21.25
N HIS A 60 -11.47 5.78 20.10
CA HIS A 60 -11.79 5.07 18.85
C HIS A 60 -10.57 4.30 18.32
N SER A 61 -10.77 3.05 17.90
CA SER A 61 -9.76 2.32 17.14
C SER A 61 -9.64 2.93 15.75
N GLY A 62 -8.45 3.36 15.35
CA GLY A 62 -8.22 3.83 14.00
C GLY A 62 -8.37 2.71 12.96
N GLU A 63 -8.68 3.10 11.73
CA GLU A 63 -8.85 2.19 10.61
C GLU A 63 -7.48 1.63 10.19
N PRO A 64 -7.30 0.29 10.14
CA PRO A 64 -6.04 -0.29 9.71
C PRO A 64 -5.84 -0.03 8.21
N LEU A 65 -4.85 0.79 7.89
CA LEU A 65 -4.45 1.13 6.54
C LEU A 65 -2.93 0.98 6.40
N VAL A 66 -2.47 0.36 5.32
CA VAL A 66 -1.07 0.41 4.90
C VAL A 66 -1.00 0.71 3.41
N LEU A 67 -0.07 1.58 3.01
CA LEU A 67 0.30 1.75 1.62
C LEU A 67 1.55 0.93 1.30
N LEU A 68 1.51 0.29 0.14
CA LEU A 68 2.59 -0.49 -0.42
C LEU A 68 3.06 0.17 -1.71
N TRP A 69 4.37 0.41 -1.79
CA TRP A 69 5.08 0.69 -3.05
C TRP A 69 5.82 -0.58 -3.46
N ILE A 70 5.46 -1.13 -4.61
CA ILE A 70 6.03 -2.39 -5.11
C ILE A 70 6.74 -2.08 -6.43
N TYR A 71 8.02 -2.44 -6.55
CA TYR A 71 8.86 -2.05 -7.70
C TYR A 71 10.03 -3.01 -7.94
N GLY A 72 10.76 -2.83 -9.05
CA GLY A 72 11.89 -3.69 -9.43
C GLY A 72 11.50 -4.68 -10.53
N GLY A 73 10.47 -5.50 -10.26
CA GLY A 73 9.74 -6.30 -11.25
C GLY A 73 10.56 -7.23 -12.17
N PRO A 74 9.88 -7.90 -13.13
CA PRO A 74 8.44 -7.89 -13.37
C PRO A 74 7.65 -8.75 -12.37
N PHE A 75 6.39 -8.37 -12.12
CA PHE A 75 5.42 -9.16 -11.35
C PHE A 75 4.00 -8.96 -11.89
N THR A 76 3.08 -9.84 -11.51
CA THR A 76 1.64 -9.73 -11.82
C THR A 76 0.85 -9.57 -10.53
N ASN A 77 0.07 -8.49 -10.42
CA ASN A 77 -0.94 -8.38 -9.37
C ASN A 77 -2.13 -9.25 -9.76
N ARG A 78 -2.42 -10.30 -9.00
CA ARG A 78 -3.48 -11.27 -9.35
C ARG A 78 -4.88 -10.70 -9.16
N ASP A 79 -5.04 -9.69 -8.32
CA ASP A 79 -6.35 -9.07 -8.08
C ASP A 79 -6.82 -8.27 -9.29
N THR A 80 -5.87 -7.72 -10.06
CA THR A 80 -6.14 -6.98 -11.30
C THR A 80 -5.84 -7.80 -12.56
N GLY A 81 -5.05 -8.86 -12.45
CA GLY A 81 -4.55 -9.65 -13.58
C GLY A 81 -3.47 -8.95 -14.42
N VAL A 82 -2.98 -7.78 -14.00
CA VAL A 82 -2.06 -6.95 -14.79
C VAL A 82 -0.61 -7.20 -14.40
N SER A 83 0.26 -7.40 -15.40
CA SER A 83 1.71 -7.50 -15.21
C SER A 83 2.36 -6.12 -15.31
N VAL A 84 3.16 -5.75 -14.31
CA VAL A 84 3.79 -4.43 -14.18
C VAL A 84 5.22 -4.53 -13.66
N GLY A 85 5.99 -3.45 -13.81
CA GLY A 85 7.31 -3.29 -13.17
C GLY A 85 7.24 -2.56 -11.83
N ALA A 86 6.18 -1.78 -11.61
CA ALA A 86 5.91 -1.12 -10.34
C ALA A 86 4.42 -0.78 -10.19
N THR A 87 3.92 -0.71 -8.95
CA THR A 87 2.55 -0.25 -8.63
C THR A 87 2.44 0.17 -7.17
N TRP A 88 1.41 0.96 -6.89
CA TRP A 88 0.92 1.19 -5.53
C TRP A 88 -0.20 0.21 -5.20
N VAL A 89 -0.29 -0.21 -3.94
CA VAL A 89 -1.41 -0.98 -3.39
C VAL A 89 -1.74 -0.41 -2.02
N SER A 90 -3.02 -0.35 -1.65
CA SER A 90 -3.47 -0.07 -0.30
C SER A 90 -4.09 -1.33 0.29
N LEU A 91 -3.76 -1.64 1.54
CA LEU A 91 -4.48 -2.63 2.34
C LEU A 91 -5.34 -1.88 3.35
N ASN A 92 -6.67 -1.97 3.22
CA ASN A 92 -7.65 -1.25 4.05
C ASN A 92 -8.48 -2.27 4.83
N GLY A 93 -8.08 -2.58 6.06
CA GLY A 93 -8.70 -3.65 6.83
C GLY A 93 -7.77 -4.83 7.09
N TYR A 94 -8.04 -5.55 8.18
CA TYR A 94 -7.33 -6.77 8.50
C TYR A 94 -7.64 -7.93 7.55
N GLU A 95 -8.69 -7.84 6.73
CA GLU A 95 -9.02 -8.89 5.75
C GLU A 95 -8.50 -8.61 4.34
N ASP A 96 -8.05 -7.38 4.08
CA ASP A 96 -7.46 -7.02 2.80
C ASP A 96 -6.11 -7.71 2.61
N ALA A 97 -5.93 -8.26 1.42
CA ALA A 97 -4.70 -8.88 0.99
C ALA A 97 -4.46 -8.62 -0.50
N VAL A 98 -3.20 -8.58 -0.90
CA VAL A 98 -2.81 -8.58 -2.32
C VAL A 98 -2.00 -9.83 -2.62
N THR A 99 -2.32 -10.48 -3.74
CA THR A 99 -1.54 -11.62 -4.23
C THR A 99 -0.67 -11.23 -5.41
N LEU A 100 0.64 -11.44 -5.29
CA LEU A 100 1.62 -11.14 -6.32
C LEU A 100 2.20 -12.43 -6.90
N GLU A 101 2.29 -12.50 -8.22
CA GLU A 101 3.12 -13.47 -8.92
C GLU A 101 4.39 -12.77 -9.40
N VAL A 102 5.47 -12.97 -8.65
CA VAL A 102 6.77 -12.34 -8.87
C VAL A 102 7.56 -13.16 -9.88
N LYS A 103 8.03 -12.51 -10.96
CA LYS A 103 8.76 -13.15 -12.08
C LYS A 103 10.23 -12.71 -12.14
N GLY A 104 10.55 -11.55 -11.56
CA GLY A 104 11.92 -11.08 -11.31
C GLY A 104 12.01 -10.39 -9.94
N GLN A 105 13.23 -10.13 -9.48
CA GLN A 105 13.49 -9.55 -8.16
C GLN A 105 12.66 -8.27 -7.95
N THR A 106 11.83 -8.27 -6.90
CA THR A 106 10.83 -7.22 -6.65
C THR A 106 10.92 -6.76 -5.21
N THR A 107 11.03 -5.46 -4.97
CA THR A 107 10.98 -4.87 -3.63
C THR A 107 9.55 -4.48 -3.28
N VAL A 108 9.17 -4.78 -2.04
CA VAL A 108 7.94 -4.30 -1.40
C VAL A 108 8.33 -3.35 -0.29
N SER A 109 7.86 -2.11 -0.36
CA SER A 109 8.04 -1.07 0.66
C SER A 109 6.68 -0.72 1.27
N ALA A 110 6.55 -0.84 2.58
CA ALA A 110 5.34 -0.53 3.32
C ALA A 110 5.51 0.71 4.20
N PHE A 111 4.52 1.60 4.19
CA PHE A 111 4.56 2.88 4.90
C PHE A 111 3.14 3.47 5.06
N PHE A 112 3.02 4.58 5.80
CA PHE A 112 1.80 5.36 5.97
C PHE A 112 1.94 6.74 5.31
N PHE A 113 0.82 7.36 4.90
CA PHE A 113 0.80 8.77 4.49
C PHE A 113 -0.03 9.61 5.45
N ASP A 114 0.59 10.64 6.01
CA ASP A 114 -0.09 11.63 6.82
C ASP A 114 0.46 13.03 6.55
N THR A 115 -0.38 14.01 6.85
CA THR A 115 -0.05 15.43 6.91
C THR A 115 0.39 15.88 8.32
N TYR A 116 0.11 15.13 9.39
CA TYR A 116 0.40 15.50 10.79
C TYR A 116 1.02 14.34 11.60
N LEU A 117 2.31 14.05 11.36
CA LEU A 117 2.98 12.89 11.95
C LEU A 117 2.89 12.82 13.49
N GLU A 118 2.91 13.97 14.16
CA GLU A 118 2.86 14.10 15.61
C GLU A 118 1.59 13.56 16.28
N ASP A 119 0.51 13.37 15.51
CA ASP A 119 -0.76 12.85 16.02
C ASP A 119 -0.99 11.36 15.72
N ASN A 120 -0.04 10.71 15.03
CA ASN A 120 -0.07 9.29 14.76
C ASN A 120 0.27 8.47 15.99
N THR A 121 -0.46 7.36 16.14
CA THR A 121 -0.21 6.39 17.21
C THR A 121 -0.39 4.96 16.71
N GLY A 122 0.36 4.04 17.32
CA GLY A 122 0.30 2.62 17.03
C GLY A 122 1.26 2.16 15.93
N GLU A 123 1.19 0.87 15.62
CA GLU A 123 1.98 0.19 14.61
C GLU A 123 1.15 -0.99 14.06
N LEU A 124 1.38 -1.33 12.79
CA LEU A 124 0.79 -2.49 12.13
C LEU A 124 1.87 -3.50 11.76
N PHE A 125 1.53 -4.78 11.90
CA PHE A 125 2.38 -5.89 11.51
C PHE A 125 1.88 -6.47 10.18
N LEU A 126 2.73 -6.46 9.16
CA LEU A 126 2.44 -7.04 7.86
C LEU A 126 3.00 -8.45 7.75
N THR A 127 2.24 -9.34 7.10
CA THR A 127 2.73 -10.65 6.69
C THR A 127 3.00 -10.63 5.19
N VAL A 128 4.14 -11.17 4.81
CA VAL A 128 4.48 -11.52 3.42
C VAL A 128 4.75 -13.02 3.37
N ALA A 129 3.80 -13.78 2.84
CA ALA A 129 3.86 -15.24 2.81
C ALA A 129 4.13 -15.74 1.38
N LYS A 130 5.07 -16.67 1.21
CA LYS A 130 5.37 -17.32 -0.08
C LYS A 130 4.60 -18.63 -0.21
N HIS A 131 4.15 -18.94 -1.42
CA HIS A 131 3.47 -20.18 -1.81
C HIS A 131 4.15 -20.85 -3.01
#